data_AF-A0A2N8ZMK3-F1
#
_entry.id   AF-A0A2N8ZMK3-F1
#
_cell.length_a   1.000
_cell.length_b   1.000
_cell.length_c   1.000
_cell.angle_alpha   90.00
_cell.angle_beta   90.00
_cell.angle_gamma   90.00
#
_symmetry.space_group_name_H-M   'P 1'
#
loop_
_entity.id
_entity.type
_entity.pdbx_description
1 polymer ?
#
loop_
_entity_poly.entity_id
_entity_poly.type
_entity_poly.pdbx_seq_one_letter_code
_entity_poly.pdbx_strand_id
1 'polypeptide(L)'
;MNDNFTYLEGLANQAKLDFSAKTVNIDCSADAQALRTYLLSVQPSQFAKVKLTGVCEGDSKGELAITRSDIWIEGGEISAQVLVRGKQDVSFADVSFTSNLKPEFWIDGGGSAYLQNPVFTAGANPVVTANSALAYRGDVTGINFYANQASRPFFFSPTGTASSVRLEIGAAMEFGGLTTTSLDANTGGSLKGTSLTADYININNGASGMVETIVANEELILKGNGALFAGNMTGKNLNVMQSSSLKTTGDVTGTELFVSYGASARIKGNATVTDFHVGSTSSARIDEKLTSTNVSVVEGSTLRTKNLAVNNNLFVRRATVKVDDEISYTTVDAGSYSDLYLNMSLSKMCADFNPAAVMAWSTLDSQSFPENCSN
;
A
#
# COMPACT_ATOMS: atom_id res chain seq x y z
N MET A 1 -13.51 -12.67 -8.92
CA MET A 1 -12.96 -12.02 -10.12
C MET A 1 -14.13 -11.66 -11.02
N ASN A 2 -14.09 -10.51 -11.71
CA ASN A 2 -15.05 -10.23 -12.78
C ASN A 2 -14.76 -11.23 -13.91
N ASP A 3 -15.76 -11.92 -14.44
CA ASP A 3 -15.60 -12.91 -15.52
C ASP A 3 -14.88 -12.30 -16.74
N ASN A 4 -15.01 -10.98 -16.95
CA ASN A 4 -14.33 -10.23 -17.99
C ASN A 4 -12.79 -10.21 -17.83
N PHE A 5 -12.30 -10.27 -16.59
CA PHE A 5 -10.87 -10.23 -16.31
C PHE A 5 -10.21 -11.60 -16.49
N THR A 6 -10.88 -12.66 -16.07
CA THR A 6 -10.47 -14.04 -16.35
C THR A 6 -10.46 -14.31 -17.86
N TYR A 7 -11.39 -13.70 -18.60
CA TYR A 7 -11.40 -13.70 -20.05
C TYR A 7 -10.18 -12.96 -20.61
N LEU A 8 -9.95 -11.69 -20.28
CA LEU A 8 -8.80 -10.92 -20.79
C LEU A 8 -7.43 -11.50 -20.38
N GLU A 9 -7.28 -11.95 -19.14
CA GLU A 9 -6.07 -12.61 -18.63
C GLU A 9 -5.87 -14.01 -19.26
N GLY A 10 -6.95 -14.78 -19.43
CA GLY A 10 -6.92 -16.07 -20.13
C GLY A 10 -6.56 -15.92 -21.61
N LEU A 11 -7.04 -14.85 -22.26
CA LEU A 11 -6.70 -14.51 -23.64
C LEU A 11 -5.25 -14.03 -23.79
N ALA A 12 -4.76 -13.21 -22.86
CA ALA A 12 -3.38 -12.70 -22.87
C ALA A 12 -2.35 -13.80 -22.55
N ASN A 13 -2.61 -14.66 -21.57
CA ASN A 13 -1.66 -15.68 -21.12
C ASN A 13 -1.57 -16.90 -22.04
N GLN A 14 -2.58 -17.17 -22.87
CA GLN A 14 -2.58 -18.38 -23.69
C GLN A 14 -1.98 -18.20 -25.08
N ALA A 15 -1.81 -16.98 -25.62
CA ALA A 15 -1.43 -16.75 -27.03
C ALA A 15 -2.21 -17.63 -28.06
N LYS A 16 -3.33 -18.21 -27.63
CA LYS A 16 -4.21 -19.16 -28.33
C LYS A 16 -5.57 -18.51 -28.55
N LEU A 17 -5.56 -17.24 -28.94
CA LEU A 17 -6.69 -16.70 -29.65
C LEU A 17 -6.76 -17.46 -30.98
N ASP A 18 -7.88 -18.11 -31.24
CA ASP A 18 -8.30 -18.33 -32.61
C ASP A 18 -8.54 -16.93 -33.21
N PHE A 19 -7.47 -16.35 -33.77
CA PHE A 19 -7.48 -15.09 -34.50
C PHE A 19 -8.15 -15.24 -35.88
N SER A 20 -9.16 -16.09 -36.02
CA SER A 20 -10.17 -15.90 -37.08
C SER A 20 -10.78 -14.48 -37.04
N ALA A 21 -10.54 -13.73 -35.96
CA ALA A 21 -10.57 -12.29 -35.85
C ALA A 21 -10.10 -11.53 -37.12
N LYS A 22 -10.97 -10.64 -37.59
CA LYS A 22 -10.63 -9.66 -38.63
C LYS A 22 -9.52 -8.75 -38.11
N THR A 23 -8.33 -8.86 -38.69
CA THR A 23 -7.27 -7.86 -38.49
C THR A 23 -7.61 -6.63 -39.32
N VAL A 24 -7.60 -5.46 -38.70
CA VAL A 24 -7.83 -4.16 -39.33
C VAL A 24 -6.57 -3.34 -39.18
N ASN A 25 -6.00 -2.90 -40.29
CA ASN A 25 -4.88 -1.97 -40.27
C ASN A 25 -5.44 -0.55 -40.38
N ILE A 26 -5.06 0.33 -39.47
CA ILE A 26 -5.43 1.74 -39.46
C ILE A 26 -4.15 2.56 -39.54
N ASP A 27 -4.02 3.33 -40.62
CA ASP A 27 -2.89 4.24 -40.85
C ASP A 27 -3.31 5.68 -40.56
N CYS A 28 -2.97 6.14 -39.36
CA CYS A 28 -3.22 7.51 -38.93
C CYS A 28 -2.20 8.51 -39.50
N SER A 29 -1.17 8.05 -40.22
CA SER A 29 -0.24 8.94 -40.93
C SER A 29 -0.90 9.57 -42.17
N ALA A 30 -1.86 8.86 -42.78
CA ALA A 30 -2.63 9.34 -43.93
C ALA A 30 -3.90 10.11 -43.49
N ASP A 31 -4.52 9.67 -42.40
CA ASP A 31 -5.70 10.31 -41.80
C ASP A 31 -5.66 10.16 -40.28
N ALA A 32 -5.30 11.23 -39.57
CA ALA A 32 -5.22 11.25 -38.10
C ALA A 32 -6.53 10.83 -37.42
N GLN A 33 -7.68 10.93 -38.09
CA GLN A 33 -9.01 10.60 -37.58
C GLN A 33 -9.47 9.16 -37.93
N ALA A 34 -8.62 8.36 -38.58
CA ALA A 34 -9.00 7.04 -39.09
C ALA A 34 -9.42 6.08 -37.97
N LEU A 35 -8.72 6.08 -36.83
CA LEU A 35 -9.08 5.25 -35.67
C LEU A 35 -10.44 5.64 -35.11
N ARG A 36 -10.69 6.95 -34.94
CA ARG A 36 -11.98 7.46 -34.47
C ARG A 36 -13.12 7.04 -35.41
N THR A 37 -12.91 7.20 -36.72
CA THR A 37 -13.90 6.80 -37.73
C THR A 37 -14.21 5.30 -37.65
N TYR A 38 -13.19 4.47 -37.42
CA TYR A 38 -13.36 3.03 -37.22
C TYR A 38 -14.18 2.69 -35.96
N LEU A 39 -13.89 3.36 -34.83
CA LEU A 39 -14.60 3.15 -33.56
C LEU A 39 -16.08 3.53 -33.67
N LEU A 40 -16.41 4.58 -34.44
CA LEU A 40 -17.78 5.04 -34.66
C LEU A 40 -18.55 4.20 -35.70
N SER A 41 -17.86 3.38 -36.50
CA SER A 41 -18.50 2.62 -37.56
C SER A 41 -19.39 1.49 -37.02
N VAL A 42 -20.57 1.30 -37.64
CA VAL A 42 -21.44 0.16 -37.35
C VAL A 42 -20.79 -1.08 -37.94
N GLN A 43 -20.26 -1.96 -37.10
CA GLN A 43 -19.73 -3.26 -37.48
C GLN A 43 -20.43 -4.35 -36.65
N PRO A 44 -20.61 -5.57 -37.20
CA PRO A 44 -21.12 -6.69 -36.42
C PRO A 44 -20.22 -6.94 -35.20
N SER A 45 -20.84 -7.38 -34.09
CA SER A 45 -20.19 -7.72 -32.83
C SER A 45 -19.25 -8.91 -33.01
N GLN A 46 -18.00 -8.63 -33.33
CA GLN A 46 -16.92 -9.60 -33.45
C GLN A 46 -15.65 -8.99 -32.87
N PHE A 47 -14.85 -9.84 -32.22
CA PHE A 47 -13.53 -9.45 -31.73
C PHE A 47 -12.66 -8.94 -32.89
N ALA A 48 -11.99 -7.81 -32.70
CA ALA A 48 -11.17 -7.18 -33.73
C ALA A 48 -9.75 -6.86 -33.23
N LYS A 49 -8.75 -7.26 -34.01
CA LYS A 49 -7.36 -6.83 -33.80
C LYS A 49 -7.07 -5.64 -34.70
N VAL A 50 -6.85 -4.48 -34.10
CA VAL A 50 -6.52 -3.22 -34.77
C VAL A 50 -5.03 -2.98 -34.66
N LYS A 51 -4.34 -2.92 -35.81
CA LYS A 51 -2.93 -2.51 -35.88
C LYS A 51 -2.86 -1.05 -36.26
N LEU A 52 -2.29 -0.24 -35.37
CA LEU A 52 -2.13 1.20 -35.56
C LEU A 52 -0.75 1.52 -36.13
N THR A 53 -0.73 2.47 -37.05
CA THR A 53 0.48 3.12 -37.54
C THR A 53 0.27 4.64 -37.58
N GLY A 54 1.31 5.41 -37.30
CA GLY A 54 1.22 6.87 -37.18
C GLY A 54 0.63 7.35 -35.85
N VAL A 55 0.24 8.62 -35.83
CA VAL A 55 -0.35 9.30 -34.66
C VAL A 55 -1.85 9.49 -34.88
N CYS A 56 -2.66 8.79 -34.11
CA CYS A 56 -4.11 8.91 -34.15
C CYS A 56 -4.59 10.01 -33.19
N GLU A 57 -5.51 10.84 -33.65
CA GLU A 57 -6.08 11.95 -32.89
C GLU A 57 -7.53 11.64 -32.47
N GLY A 58 -7.98 12.39 -31.45
CA GLY A 58 -9.36 12.35 -30.96
C GLY A 58 -10.26 13.26 -31.77
N ASP A 59 -11.47 13.52 -31.26
CA ASP A 59 -12.37 14.50 -31.84
C ASP A 59 -11.84 15.95 -31.72
N SER A 60 -12.68 16.94 -32.06
CA SER A 60 -12.31 18.36 -31.95
C SER A 60 -12.05 18.84 -30.52
N LYS A 61 -12.37 18.03 -29.51
CA LYS A 61 -12.02 18.27 -28.10
C LYS A 61 -10.75 17.54 -27.69
N GLY A 62 -10.15 16.73 -28.56
CA GLY A 62 -9.01 15.87 -28.26
C GLY A 62 -9.39 14.58 -27.53
N GLU A 63 -10.65 14.15 -27.59
CA GLU A 63 -11.15 12.95 -26.93
C GLU A 63 -11.31 11.79 -27.92
N LEU A 64 -10.87 10.59 -27.53
CA LEU A 64 -11.09 9.35 -28.26
C LEU A 64 -11.96 8.41 -27.42
N ALA A 65 -13.27 8.44 -27.68
CA ALA A 65 -14.21 7.54 -27.02
C ALA A 65 -14.15 6.13 -27.62
N ILE A 66 -13.94 5.13 -26.76
CA ILE A 66 -14.05 3.71 -27.13
C ILE A 66 -15.52 3.34 -27.12
N THR A 67 -16.12 3.27 -28.31
CA THR A 67 -17.54 2.94 -28.51
C THR A 67 -17.78 1.48 -28.89
N ARG A 68 -16.71 0.68 -28.98
CA ARG A 68 -16.74 -0.74 -29.35
C ARG A 68 -16.07 -1.60 -28.28
N SER A 69 -16.68 -2.73 -27.99
CA SER A 69 -16.14 -3.75 -27.08
C SER A 69 -15.36 -4.79 -27.88
N ASP A 70 -14.57 -5.59 -27.16
CA ASP A 70 -13.83 -6.73 -27.67
C ASP A 70 -12.80 -6.34 -28.74
N ILE A 71 -12.18 -5.19 -28.55
CA ILE A 71 -11.13 -4.68 -29.46
C ILE A 71 -9.75 -4.79 -28.81
N TRP A 72 -8.77 -5.20 -29.61
CA TRP A 72 -7.36 -5.19 -29.26
C TRP A 72 -6.64 -4.21 -30.17
N ILE A 73 -6.13 -3.12 -29.60
CA ILE A 73 -5.38 -2.09 -30.31
C ILE A 73 -3.89 -2.31 -30.06
N GLU A 74 -3.09 -2.41 -31.12
CA GLU A 74 -1.67 -2.72 -31.05
C GLU A 74 -0.83 -1.70 -31.82
N GLY A 75 0.23 -1.20 -31.19
CA GLY A 75 1.20 -0.29 -31.79
C GLY A 75 0.74 1.17 -31.91
N GLY A 76 1.58 1.98 -32.57
CA GLY A 76 1.27 3.37 -32.89
C GLY A 76 1.19 4.32 -31.69
N GLU A 77 0.68 5.52 -31.97
CA GLU A 77 0.51 6.59 -30.99
C GLU A 77 -0.93 7.11 -31.00
N ILE A 78 -1.46 7.42 -29.82
CA ILE A 78 -2.75 8.08 -29.62
C ILE A 78 -2.50 9.42 -28.93
N SER A 79 -2.60 10.50 -29.69
CA SER A 79 -2.50 11.88 -29.20
C SER A 79 -3.89 12.42 -28.83
N ALA A 80 -4.57 11.70 -27.93
CA ALA A 80 -5.93 12.02 -27.49
C ALA A 80 -6.20 11.48 -26.08
N GLN A 81 -7.08 12.13 -25.32
CA GLN A 81 -7.61 11.53 -24.09
C GLN A 81 -8.46 10.32 -24.46
N VAL A 82 -8.05 9.13 -24.02
CA VAL A 82 -8.80 7.90 -24.27
C VAL A 82 -9.85 7.70 -23.21
N LEU A 83 -11.10 7.53 -23.64
CA LEU A 83 -12.26 7.38 -22.77
C LEU A 83 -12.90 5.99 -23.00
N VAL A 84 -12.76 5.11 -22.02
CA VAL A 84 -13.41 3.80 -21.99
C VAL A 84 -14.64 3.91 -21.10
N ARG A 85 -15.80 4.14 -21.70
CA ARG A 85 -17.05 4.40 -20.97
C ARG A 85 -18.07 3.29 -21.12
N GLY A 86 -18.76 2.98 -20.04
CA GLY A 86 -19.80 1.95 -20.03
C GLY A 86 -19.20 0.54 -20.09
N LYS A 87 -20.02 -0.47 -20.38
CA LYS A 87 -19.60 -1.88 -20.44
C LYS A 87 -18.81 -2.19 -21.73
N GLN A 88 -17.66 -1.55 -21.90
CA GLN A 88 -16.73 -1.80 -22.99
C GLN A 88 -15.51 -2.53 -22.43
N ASP A 89 -15.12 -3.61 -23.10
CA ASP A 89 -13.88 -4.33 -22.81
C ASP A 89 -12.87 -4.06 -23.95
N VAL A 90 -11.72 -3.47 -23.61
CA VAL A 90 -10.71 -3.05 -24.58
C VAL A 90 -9.30 -3.44 -24.13
N SER A 91 -8.43 -3.76 -25.07
CA SER A 91 -7.01 -3.98 -24.81
C SER A 91 -6.14 -3.05 -25.66
N PHE A 92 -5.05 -2.55 -25.08
CA PHE A 92 -4.01 -1.79 -25.76
C PHE A 92 -2.66 -2.46 -25.52
N ALA A 93 -1.89 -2.68 -26.58
CA ALA A 93 -0.58 -3.28 -26.51
C ALA A 93 0.46 -2.45 -27.29
N ASP A 94 1.55 -2.08 -26.63
CA ASP A 94 2.65 -1.31 -27.22
C ASP A 94 2.18 0.02 -27.86
N VAL A 95 1.19 0.66 -27.23
CA VAL A 95 0.59 1.94 -27.65
C VAL A 95 1.20 3.08 -26.84
N SER A 96 1.58 4.16 -27.53
CA SER A 96 2.00 5.41 -26.87
C SER A 96 0.82 6.35 -26.70
N PHE A 97 0.62 6.90 -25.51
CA PHE A 97 -0.39 7.91 -25.20
C PHE A 97 0.30 9.26 -24.97
N THR A 98 0.01 10.25 -25.81
CA THR A 98 0.72 11.54 -25.86
C THR A 98 -0.21 12.76 -25.72
N SER A 99 -1.41 12.53 -25.19
CA SER A 99 -2.41 13.59 -25.01
C SER A 99 -1.95 14.70 -24.06
N ASN A 100 -2.20 15.95 -24.46
CA ASN A 100 -2.05 17.11 -23.57
C ASN A 100 -3.22 17.24 -22.58
N LEU A 101 -4.29 16.47 -22.74
CA LEU A 101 -5.44 16.45 -21.84
C LEU A 101 -5.21 15.48 -20.68
N LYS A 102 -5.69 15.86 -19.49
CA LYS A 102 -5.63 15.02 -18.28
C LYS A 102 -7.06 14.70 -17.82
N PRO A 103 -7.37 13.45 -17.43
CA PRO A 103 -6.52 12.25 -17.53
C PRO A 103 -6.20 11.86 -18.97
N GLU A 104 -5.03 11.30 -19.25
CA GLU A 104 -4.70 10.81 -20.60
C GLU A 104 -5.50 9.56 -20.96
N PHE A 105 -5.84 8.78 -19.95
CA PHE A 105 -6.58 7.52 -20.08
C PHE A 105 -7.59 7.43 -18.93
N TRP A 106 -8.87 7.27 -19.27
CA TRP A 106 -9.94 7.20 -18.27
C TRP A 106 -10.90 6.06 -18.56
N ILE A 107 -11.11 5.21 -17.56
CA ILE A 107 -12.11 4.15 -17.54
C ILE A 107 -13.22 4.52 -16.56
N ASP A 108 -14.47 4.52 -17.04
CA ASP A 108 -15.66 4.79 -16.25
C ASP A 108 -16.85 3.88 -16.63
N GLY A 109 -17.91 3.92 -15.83
CA GLY A 109 -19.19 3.28 -16.18
C GLY A 109 -19.18 1.75 -16.24
N GLY A 110 -18.23 1.10 -15.55
CA GLY A 110 -18.09 -0.36 -15.55
C GLY A 110 -17.29 -0.92 -16.73
N GLY A 111 -16.49 -0.08 -17.39
CA GLY A 111 -15.59 -0.52 -18.45
C GLY A 111 -14.41 -1.33 -17.92
N SER A 112 -13.77 -2.07 -18.82
CA SER A 112 -12.54 -2.79 -18.52
C SER A 112 -11.49 -2.47 -19.57
N ALA A 113 -10.27 -2.19 -19.13
CA ALA A 113 -9.12 -2.10 -20.02
C ALA A 113 -7.99 -3.05 -19.61
N TYR A 114 -7.29 -3.59 -20.59
CA TYR A 114 -5.96 -4.18 -20.40
C TYR A 114 -4.93 -3.31 -21.12
N LEU A 115 -3.89 -2.90 -20.40
CA LEU A 115 -2.75 -2.16 -20.94
C LEU A 115 -1.51 -3.02 -20.83
N GLN A 116 -0.92 -3.35 -21.98
CA GLN A 116 0.32 -4.08 -22.12
C GLN A 116 1.39 -3.17 -22.72
N ASN A 117 2.47 -2.95 -21.97
CA ASN A 117 3.56 -2.05 -22.30
C ASN A 117 3.09 -0.68 -22.81
N PRO A 118 2.12 -0.01 -22.14
CA PRO A 118 1.74 1.32 -22.56
C PRO A 118 2.92 2.28 -22.35
N VAL A 119 3.09 3.23 -23.26
CA VAL A 119 4.02 4.35 -23.05
C VAL A 119 3.19 5.58 -22.71
N PHE A 120 3.39 6.12 -21.51
CA PHE A 120 2.73 7.34 -21.06
C PHE A 120 3.72 8.49 -21.00
N THR A 121 3.24 9.72 -21.17
CA THR A 121 4.08 10.88 -20.87
C THR A 121 4.33 11.00 -19.37
N ALA A 122 5.47 11.59 -18.97
CA ALA A 122 5.74 11.84 -17.56
C ALA A 122 4.64 12.74 -16.97
N GLY A 123 4.11 12.35 -15.80
CA GLY A 123 2.96 13.03 -15.19
C GLY A 123 1.61 12.69 -15.83
N ALA A 124 1.52 11.67 -16.68
CA ALA A 124 0.25 11.07 -17.08
C ALA A 124 -0.60 10.71 -15.87
N ASN A 125 -1.91 10.83 -16.01
CA ASN A 125 -2.85 10.51 -14.94
C ASN A 125 -3.88 9.47 -15.42
N PRO A 126 -3.55 8.17 -15.44
CA PRO A 126 -4.53 7.14 -15.73
C PRO A 126 -5.55 7.04 -14.60
N VAL A 127 -6.83 7.07 -14.96
CA VAL A 127 -7.94 7.14 -14.00
C VAL A 127 -8.90 5.97 -14.19
N VAL A 128 -9.27 5.29 -13.09
CA VAL A 128 -10.24 4.19 -13.08
C VAL A 128 -11.34 4.48 -12.07
N THR A 129 -12.59 4.53 -12.52
CA THR A 129 -13.72 5.00 -11.68
C THR A 129 -14.98 4.18 -11.89
N ALA A 130 -16.01 4.41 -11.07
CA ALA A 130 -17.36 3.89 -11.26
C ALA A 130 -17.43 2.37 -11.53
N ASN A 131 -16.88 1.56 -10.63
CA ASN A 131 -16.83 0.09 -10.71
C ASN A 131 -16.09 -0.48 -11.94
N SER A 132 -15.21 0.32 -12.56
CA SER A 132 -14.42 -0.12 -13.71
C SER A 132 -13.18 -0.92 -13.30
N ALA A 133 -12.59 -1.63 -14.25
CA ALA A 133 -11.41 -2.45 -14.03
C ALA A 133 -10.26 -2.10 -14.98
N LEU A 134 -9.02 -2.23 -14.49
CA LEU A 134 -7.81 -2.02 -15.28
C LEU A 134 -6.81 -3.13 -15.01
N ALA A 135 -6.37 -3.85 -16.04
CA ALA A 135 -5.18 -4.68 -15.99
C ALA A 135 -4.01 -3.88 -16.54
N TYR A 136 -2.92 -3.81 -15.80
CA TYR A 136 -1.73 -3.07 -16.19
C TYR A 136 -0.49 -3.96 -16.13
N ARG A 137 0.25 -4.00 -17.23
CA ARG A 137 1.58 -4.61 -17.32
C ARG A 137 2.48 -3.68 -18.12
N GLY A 138 3.54 -3.15 -17.52
CA GLY A 138 4.45 -2.22 -18.21
C GLY A 138 5.23 -1.32 -17.26
N ASP A 139 5.79 -0.25 -17.81
CA ASP A 139 6.56 0.76 -17.08
C ASP A 139 5.64 1.85 -16.50
N VAL A 140 5.63 1.98 -15.18
CA VAL A 140 4.84 3.00 -14.45
C VAL A 140 5.64 4.29 -14.20
N THR A 141 6.82 4.45 -14.79
CA THR A 141 7.69 5.60 -14.51
C THR A 141 6.97 6.93 -14.72
N GLY A 142 6.91 7.72 -13.65
CA GLY A 142 6.38 9.09 -13.70
C GLY A 142 4.86 9.20 -13.74
N ILE A 143 4.09 8.11 -13.75
CA ILE A 143 2.62 8.17 -13.79
C ILE A 143 2.03 8.56 -12.42
N ASN A 144 0.91 9.25 -12.44
CA ASN A 144 0.06 9.53 -11.28
C ASN A 144 -1.21 8.69 -11.42
N PHE A 145 -1.27 7.53 -10.79
CA PHE A 145 -2.41 6.64 -10.92
C PHE A 145 -3.51 6.99 -9.91
N TYR A 146 -4.77 7.03 -10.37
CA TYR A 146 -5.92 7.29 -9.52
C TYR A 146 -7.06 6.28 -9.75
N ALA A 147 -7.54 5.68 -8.67
CA ALA A 147 -8.70 4.81 -8.69
C ALA A 147 -9.74 5.23 -7.63
N ASN A 148 -11.02 5.21 -8.01
CA ASN A 148 -12.14 5.59 -7.14
C ASN A 148 -13.39 4.71 -7.37
N GLN A 149 -14.35 4.72 -6.44
CA GLN A 149 -15.70 4.17 -6.55
C GLN A 149 -15.71 2.67 -6.86
N ALA A 150 -15.12 1.88 -5.96
CA ALA A 150 -15.03 0.42 -6.04
C ALA A 150 -14.43 -0.13 -7.34
N SER A 151 -13.62 0.68 -8.03
CA SER A 151 -12.82 0.25 -9.17
C SER A 151 -11.72 -0.73 -8.77
N ARG A 152 -11.26 -1.52 -9.74
CA ARG A 152 -10.34 -2.64 -9.52
C ARG A 152 -9.15 -2.63 -10.50
N PRO A 153 -8.07 -1.91 -10.18
CA PRO A 153 -6.80 -2.03 -10.88
C PRO A 153 -5.97 -3.25 -10.45
N PHE A 154 -5.30 -3.89 -11.41
CA PHE A 154 -4.41 -5.04 -11.22
C PHE A 154 -3.08 -4.79 -11.93
N PHE A 155 -1.98 -4.72 -11.18
CA PHE A 155 -0.64 -4.41 -11.68
C PHE A 155 0.23 -5.65 -11.60
N PHE A 156 0.31 -6.41 -12.70
CA PHE A 156 0.84 -7.78 -12.68
C PHE A 156 2.35 -7.85 -12.43
N SER A 157 3.11 -6.88 -12.92
CA SER A 157 4.57 -6.74 -12.73
C SER A 157 4.99 -5.35 -13.24
N PRO A 158 4.56 -4.26 -12.59
CA PRO A 158 4.96 -2.94 -13.03
C PRO A 158 6.48 -2.79 -12.87
N THR A 159 7.09 -2.13 -13.82
CA THR A 159 8.51 -1.73 -13.77
C THR A 159 8.59 -0.22 -13.59
N GLY A 160 9.73 0.29 -13.14
CA GLY A 160 9.90 1.73 -12.90
C GLY A 160 9.27 2.23 -11.59
N THR A 161 9.14 3.55 -11.46
CA THR A 161 8.63 4.21 -10.24
C THR A 161 7.49 5.16 -10.58
N ALA A 162 6.30 4.86 -10.07
CA ALA A 162 5.17 5.78 -10.18
C ALA A 162 5.42 7.05 -9.36
N SER A 163 4.95 8.19 -9.84
CA SER A 163 4.99 9.43 -9.06
C SER A 163 4.01 9.38 -7.90
N SER A 164 2.80 8.87 -8.15
CA SER A 164 1.80 8.68 -7.10
C SER A 164 0.80 7.58 -7.44
N VAL A 165 0.25 6.96 -6.40
CA VAL A 165 -0.88 6.02 -6.48
C VAL A 165 -1.91 6.45 -5.44
N ARG A 166 -3.14 6.74 -5.88
CA ARG A 166 -4.25 7.14 -5.00
C ARG A 166 -5.46 6.24 -5.18
N LEU A 167 -5.96 5.67 -4.08
CA LEU A 167 -7.14 4.80 -4.04
C LEU A 167 -8.20 5.41 -3.12
N GLU A 168 -9.42 5.59 -3.62
CA GLU A 168 -10.52 6.19 -2.88
C GLU A 168 -11.83 5.41 -2.98
N ILE A 169 -12.74 5.64 -2.02
CA ILE A 169 -14.14 5.18 -2.01
C ILE A 169 -14.26 3.72 -2.45
N GLY A 170 -13.64 2.83 -1.68
CA GLY A 170 -13.73 1.38 -1.90
C GLY A 170 -12.90 0.83 -3.07
N ALA A 171 -12.10 1.64 -3.77
CA ALA A 171 -11.21 1.15 -4.82
C ALA A 171 -10.23 0.09 -4.28
N ALA A 172 -9.97 -0.95 -5.06
CA ALA A 172 -9.16 -2.09 -4.65
C ALA A 172 -8.04 -2.37 -5.67
N MET A 173 -6.79 -2.27 -5.25
CA MET A 173 -5.62 -2.53 -6.10
C MET A 173 -4.92 -3.82 -5.71
N GLU A 174 -4.63 -4.67 -6.70
CA GLU A 174 -3.74 -5.82 -6.54
C GLU A 174 -2.42 -5.59 -7.32
N PHE A 175 -1.27 -5.95 -6.75
CA PHE A 175 0.04 -5.80 -7.41
C PHE A 175 1.06 -6.90 -7.06
N GLY A 176 1.86 -7.30 -8.06
CA GLY A 176 2.98 -8.26 -7.88
C GLY A 176 4.29 -7.62 -7.38
N GLY A 177 4.31 -6.30 -7.24
CA GLY A 177 5.43 -5.48 -6.79
C GLY A 177 5.15 -4.04 -7.23
N LEU A 178 5.32 -3.04 -6.37
CA LEU A 178 5.03 -1.65 -6.71
C LEU A 178 6.08 -0.72 -6.08
N THR A 179 6.65 0.15 -6.91
CA THR A 179 7.49 1.26 -6.45
C THR A 179 6.80 2.57 -6.80
N THR A 180 6.60 3.45 -5.82
CA THR A 180 5.97 4.76 -6.01
C THR A 180 6.57 5.79 -5.07
N THR A 181 6.63 7.07 -5.43
CA THR A 181 7.05 8.10 -4.47
C THR A 181 6.02 8.26 -3.35
N SER A 182 4.73 8.30 -3.70
CA SER A 182 3.64 8.43 -2.75
C SER A 182 2.54 7.41 -3.00
N LEU A 183 2.00 6.85 -1.92
CA LEU A 183 0.81 6.02 -1.93
C LEU A 183 -0.22 6.55 -0.91
N ASP A 184 -1.45 6.81 -1.36
CA ASP A 184 -2.56 7.19 -0.50
C ASP A 184 -3.76 6.27 -0.73
N ALA A 185 -4.16 5.52 0.29
CA ALA A 185 -5.40 4.76 0.32
C ALA A 185 -6.34 5.38 1.36
N ASN A 186 -7.51 5.79 0.90
CA ASN A 186 -8.48 6.56 1.68
C ASN A 186 -9.90 5.99 1.51
N THR A 187 -10.76 6.20 2.51
CA THR A 187 -12.22 5.96 2.43
C THR A 187 -12.54 4.55 1.92
N GLY A 188 -12.04 3.54 2.63
CA GLY A 188 -12.24 2.13 2.26
C GLY A 188 -11.41 1.64 1.08
N GLY A 189 -10.45 2.43 0.57
CA GLY A 189 -9.46 1.97 -0.38
C GLY A 189 -8.72 0.73 0.13
N SER A 190 -8.45 -0.24 -0.73
CA SER A 190 -7.79 -1.50 -0.35
C SER A 190 -6.60 -1.83 -1.23
N LEU A 191 -5.53 -2.31 -0.61
CA LEU A 191 -4.28 -2.70 -1.25
C LEU A 191 -4.02 -4.18 -0.99
N LYS A 192 -3.55 -4.89 -2.01
CA LYS A 192 -3.05 -6.25 -1.85
C LYS A 192 -1.83 -6.47 -2.74
N GLY A 193 -0.75 -6.98 -2.18
CA GLY A 193 0.41 -7.30 -3.01
C GLY A 193 1.52 -8.02 -2.28
N THR A 194 2.60 -8.29 -3.02
CA THR A 194 3.79 -8.97 -2.49
C THR A 194 4.82 -7.96 -1.98
N SER A 195 5.16 -6.93 -2.76
CA SER A 195 6.14 -5.91 -2.35
C SER A 195 5.67 -4.49 -2.66
N LEU A 196 5.81 -3.58 -1.70
CA LEU A 196 5.53 -2.16 -1.85
C LEU A 196 6.74 -1.36 -1.35
N THR A 197 7.32 -0.56 -2.23
CA THR A 197 8.34 0.43 -1.88
C THR A 197 7.79 1.82 -2.16
N ALA A 198 7.77 2.68 -1.15
CA ALA A 198 7.44 4.08 -1.34
C ALA A 198 8.15 5.00 -0.36
N ASP A 199 8.25 6.29 -0.69
CA ASP A 199 8.75 7.27 0.27
C ASP A 199 7.68 7.54 1.32
N TYR A 200 6.44 7.75 0.87
CA TYR A 200 5.29 8.03 1.72
C TYR A 200 4.15 7.03 1.49
N ILE A 201 3.67 6.41 2.57
CA ILE A 201 2.51 5.52 2.57
C ILE A 201 1.49 6.06 3.57
N ASN A 202 0.30 6.41 3.09
CA ASN A 202 -0.81 6.89 3.91
C ASN A 202 -2.01 5.96 3.73
N ILE A 203 -2.42 5.25 4.80
CA ILE A 203 -3.62 4.42 4.82
C ILE A 203 -4.57 5.01 5.86
N ASN A 204 -5.69 5.55 5.39
CA ASN A 204 -6.57 6.33 6.24
C ASN A 204 -8.07 6.08 6.02
N ASN A 205 -8.88 6.53 6.98
CA ASN A 205 -10.34 6.56 6.88
C ASN A 205 -10.95 5.20 6.50
N GLY A 206 -10.61 4.16 7.25
CA GLY A 206 -11.09 2.79 7.01
C GLY A 206 -10.47 2.09 5.79
N ALA A 207 -9.48 2.70 5.13
CA ALA A 207 -8.69 2.01 4.12
C ALA A 207 -7.87 0.87 4.73
N SER A 208 -7.52 -0.12 3.90
CA SER A 208 -6.79 -1.29 4.35
C SER A 208 -5.72 -1.78 3.38
N GLY A 209 -4.73 -2.52 3.89
CA GLY A 209 -3.69 -3.12 3.07
C GLY A 209 -3.27 -4.51 3.55
N MET A 210 -2.95 -5.39 2.61
CA MET A 210 -2.31 -6.68 2.84
C MET A 210 -1.08 -6.80 1.92
N VAL A 211 0.12 -6.61 2.46
CA VAL A 211 1.35 -6.58 1.65
C VAL A 211 2.46 -7.41 2.29
N GLU A 212 3.07 -8.35 1.59
CA GLU A 212 4.07 -9.24 2.21
C GLU A 212 5.35 -8.51 2.63
N THR A 213 5.83 -7.54 1.85
CA THR A 213 7.01 -6.74 2.19
C THR A 213 6.75 -5.26 1.92
N ILE A 214 7.01 -4.41 2.92
CA ILE A 214 6.86 -2.96 2.82
C ILE A 214 8.19 -2.27 3.11
N VAL A 215 8.56 -1.34 2.26
CA VAL A 215 9.64 -0.38 2.47
C VAL A 215 9.06 1.04 2.38
N ALA A 216 9.01 1.75 3.50
CA ALA A 216 8.59 3.14 3.60
C ALA A 216 9.81 4.03 3.87
N ASN A 217 10.42 4.59 2.82
CA ASN A 217 11.73 5.27 2.93
C ASN A 217 11.68 6.46 3.89
N GLU A 218 10.57 7.21 3.92
CA GLU A 218 10.39 8.36 4.80
C GLU A 218 9.32 8.11 5.86
N GLU A 219 8.09 7.77 5.46
CA GLU A 219 6.99 7.70 6.41
C GLU A 219 5.88 6.72 6.00
N LEU A 220 5.37 6.00 6.98
CA LEU A 220 4.13 5.24 6.91
C LEU A 220 3.17 5.75 7.98
N ILE A 221 1.99 6.21 7.57
CA ILE A 221 0.91 6.64 8.47
C ILE A 221 -0.31 5.73 8.30
N LEU A 222 -0.77 5.15 9.40
CA LEU A 222 -2.09 4.55 9.56
C LEU A 222 -2.93 5.48 10.45
N LYS A 223 -4.03 6.04 9.95
CA LYS A 223 -4.90 6.94 10.73
C LYS A 223 -6.38 6.75 10.41
N GLY A 224 -7.29 7.26 11.23
CA GLY A 224 -8.74 7.18 10.99
C GLY A 224 -9.26 5.76 10.74
N ASN A 225 -8.92 4.81 11.61
CA ASN A 225 -9.26 3.38 11.45
C ASN A 225 -8.58 2.70 10.23
N GLY A 226 -7.42 3.18 9.80
CA GLY A 226 -6.62 2.51 8.79
C GLY A 226 -6.12 1.15 9.29
N ALA A 227 -6.05 0.16 8.40
CA ALA A 227 -5.59 -1.19 8.77
C ALA A 227 -4.51 -1.70 7.83
N LEU A 228 -3.42 -2.22 8.37
CA LEU A 228 -2.36 -2.79 7.56
C LEU A 228 -1.93 -4.15 8.10
N PHE A 229 -1.96 -5.15 7.24
CA PHE A 229 -1.36 -6.46 7.45
C PHE A 229 -0.11 -6.57 6.58
N ALA A 230 1.06 -6.65 7.20
CA ALA A 230 2.33 -6.76 6.51
C ALA A 230 3.04 -8.10 6.81
N GLY A 231 3.92 -8.55 5.93
CA GLY A 231 4.91 -9.58 6.29
C GLY A 231 6.08 -8.94 7.04
N ASN A 232 7.08 -8.47 6.28
CA ASN A 232 8.19 -7.66 6.80
C ASN A 232 7.95 -6.17 6.51
N MET A 233 8.43 -5.30 7.39
CA MET A 233 8.34 -3.85 7.22
C MET A 233 9.67 -3.19 7.56
N THR A 234 10.12 -2.31 6.68
CA THR A 234 11.19 -1.36 6.95
C THR A 234 10.66 0.04 6.73
N GLY A 235 10.93 0.97 7.64
CA GLY A 235 10.69 2.38 7.36
C GLY A 235 11.26 3.32 8.39
N LYS A 236 11.48 4.57 7.98
CA LYS A 236 12.07 5.58 8.87
C LYS A 236 11.09 5.95 10.00
N ASN A 237 9.92 6.47 9.65
CA ASN A 237 8.87 6.83 10.62
C ASN A 237 7.62 5.96 10.41
N LEU A 238 7.24 5.19 11.42
CA LEU A 238 6.06 4.32 11.39
C LEU A 238 5.02 4.83 12.41
N ASN A 239 3.97 5.46 11.92
CA ASN A 239 2.93 6.10 12.71
C ASN A 239 1.62 5.31 12.64
N VAL A 240 1.18 4.73 13.76
CA VAL A 240 -0.10 4.03 13.90
C VAL A 240 -0.98 4.81 14.88
N MET A 241 -2.01 5.47 14.36
CA MET A 241 -2.77 6.48 15.10
C MET A 241 -4.28 6.29 14.95
N GLN A 242 -5.06 6.90 15.85
CA GLN A 242 -6.51 7.11 15.69
C GLN A 242 -7.28 5.81 15.39
N SER A 243 -7.25 4.88 16.34
CA SER A 243 -7.92 3.56 16.25
C SER A 243 -7.45 2.68 15.08
N SER A 244 -6.30 2.99 14.48
CA SER A 244 -5.73 2.20 13.40
C SER A 244 -5.06 0.92 13.92
N SER A 245 -4.86 -0.05 13.02
CA SER A 245 -4.27 -1.34 13.36
C SER A 245 -3.14 -1.72 12.40
N LEU A 246 -1.96 -1.97 12.97
CA LEU A 246 -0.84 -2.60 12.30
C LEU A 246 -0.72 -4.05 12.77
N LYS A 247 -0.62 -4.99 11.83
CA LYS A 247 -0.30 -6.40 12.11
C LYS A 247 0.84 -6.83 11.19
N THR A 248 1.88 -7.45 11.73
CA THR A 248 2.95 -8.04 10.92
C THR A 248 3.11 -9.54 11.20
N THR A 249 3.51 -10.31 10.18
CA THR A 249 3.93 -11.71 10.39
C THR A 249 5.44 -11.87 10.56
N GLY A 250 6.21 -10.89 10.12
CA GLY A 250 7.68 -10.85 10.24
C GLY A 250 8.16 -9.62 11.01
N ASP A 251 9.36 -9.18 10.67
CA ASP A 251 10.11 -8.16 11.41
C ASP A 251 9.71 -6.74 11.02
N VAL A 252 9.86 -5.82 11.97
CA VAL A 252 9.75 -4.38 11.76
C VAL A 252 11.09 -3.73 12.09
N THR A 253 11.66 -3.01 11.14
CA THR A 253 12.90 -2.24 11.33
C THR A 253 12.69 -0.78 10.99
N GLY A 254 13.22 0.13 11.78
CA GLY A 254 13.04 1.55 11.51
C GLY A 254 13.79 2.51 12.41
N THR A 255 13.48 3.80 12.28
CA THR A 255 13.95 4.82 13.23
C THR A 255 12.93 4.98 14.35
N GLU A 256 11.66 5.21 14.00
CA GLU A 256 10.60 5.42 14.97
C GLU A 256 9.40 4.49 14.72
N LEU A 257 8.83 3.95 15.81
CA LEU A 257 7.52 3.34 15.82
C LEU A 257 6.65 3.99 16.89
N PHE A 258 5.64 4.74 16.42
CA PHE A 258 4.73 5.52 17.24
C PHE A 258 3.31 4.94 17.16
N VAL A 259 2.78 4.50 18.30
CA VAL A 259 1.43 3.91 18.41
C VAL A 259 0.59 4.73 19.37
N SER A 260 -0.42 5.45 18.88
CA SER A 260 -1.17 6.41 19.72
C SER A 260 -2.65 6.55 19.39
N TYR A 261 -3.38 7.23 20.27
CA TYR A 261 -4.80 7.56 20.14
C TYR A 261 -5.69 6.32 19.90
N GLY A 262 -5.61 5.35 20.81
CA GLY A 262 -6.40 4.10 20.77
C GLY A 262 -5.96 3.12 19.68
N ALA A 263 -4.78 3.31 19.09
CA ALA A 263 -4.24 2.44 18.06
C ALA A 263 -3.74 1.09 18.62
N SER A 264 -3.55 0.14 17.70
CA SER A 264 -2.98 -1.17 18.02
C SER A 264 -1.88 -1.58 17.04
N ALA A 265 -0.77 -2.08 17.56
CA ALA A 265 0.28 -2.71 16.78
C ALA A 265 0.54 -4.13 17.28
N ARG A 266 0.53 -5.12 16.38
CA ARG A 266 0.94 -6.49 16.68
C ARG A 266 2.03 -6.94 15.71
N ILE A 267 3.21 -7.17 16.22
CA ILE A 267 4.38 -7.61 15.47
C ILE A 267 4.67 -9.05 15.86
N LYS A 268 4.58 -9.99 14.92
CA LYS A 268 4.89 -11.40 15.23
C LYS A 268 6.40 -11.68 15.32
N GLY A 269 7.20 -10.96 14.54
CA GLY A 269 8.65 -11.07 14.57
C GLY A 269 9.28 -10.13 15.60
N ASN A 270 10.48 -9.67 15.27
CA ASN A 270 11.22 -8.68 16.03
C ASN A 270 10.82 -7.26 15.63
N ALA A 271 10.96 -6.32 16.57
CA ALA A 271 10.93 -4.89 16.31
C ALA A 271 12.30 -4.29 16.66
N THR A 272 12.96 -3.67 15.70
CA THR A 272 14.24 -2.98 15.89
C THR A 272 14.08 -1.52 15.45
N VAL A 273 13.98 -0.62 16.42
CA VAL A 273 13.80 0.82 16.17
C VAL A 273 14.76 1.64 17.03
N THR A 274 14.90 2.93 16.75
CA THR A 274 15.64 3.85 17.65
C THR A 274 14.71 4.32 18.76
N ASP A 275 13.51 4.75 18.40
CA ASP A 275 12.51 5.27 19.31
C ASP A 275 11.20 4.47 19.18
N PHE A 276 10.71 3.97 20.32
CA PHE A 276 9.46 3.23 20.39
C PHE A 276 8.51 3.91 21.38
N HIS A 277 7.34 4.30 20.90
CA HIS A 277 6.35 5.02 21.69
C HIS A 277 4.98 4.37 21.63
N VAL A 278 4.35 4.19 22.80
CA VAL A 278 2.95 3.78 22.93
C VAL A 278 2.23 4.73 23.87
N GLY A 279 1.26 5.47 23.36
CA GLY A 279 0.59 6.54 24.09
C GLY A 279 -0.93 6.54 23.94
N SER A 280 -1.60 7.33 24.78
CA SER A 280 -3.03 7.62 24.71
C SER A 280 -3.91 6.38 24.54
N THR A 281 -3.90 5.49 25.54
CA THR A 281 -4.71 4.25 25.61
C THR A 281 -4.47 3.26 24.46
N SER A 282 -3.25 3.23 23.93
CA SER A 282 -2.90 2.35 22.80
C SER A 282 -2.27 1.05 23.26
N SER A 283 -2.15 0.09 22.35
CA SER A 283 -1.55 -1.21 22.64
C SER A 283 -0.52 -1.63 21.61
N ALA A 284 0.62 -2.12 22.08
CA ALA A 284 1.62 -2.76 21.24
C ALA A 284 1.95 -4.14 21.79
N ARG A 285 2.02 -5.13 20.88
CA ARG A 285 2.42 -6.50 21.19
C ARG A 285 3.48 -6.96 20.21
N ILE A 286 4.63 -7.37 20.73
CA ILE A 286 5.76 -7.89 19.96
C ILE A 286 5.97 -9.34 20.43
N ASP A 287 5.71 -10.31 19.56
CA ASP A 287 5.70 -11.73 19.99
C ASP A 287 7.12 -12.27 20.24
N GLU A 288 8.16 -11.66 19.67
CA GLU A 288 9.58 -12.00 19.92
C GLU A 288 10.34 -10.90 20.67
N LYS A 289 11.18 -10.10 20.01
CA LYS A 289 12.05 -9.13 20.68
C LYS A 289 11.78 -7.68 20.26
N LEU A 290 11.67 -6.78 21.23
CA LEU A 290 11.84 -5.35 21.02
C LEU A 290 13.28 -4.95 21.33
N THR A 291 13.97 -4.38 20.35
CA THR A 291 15.26 -3.71 20.52
C THR A 291 15.06 -2.23 20.21
N SER A 292 15.33 -1.36 21.19
CA SER A 292 15.19 0.09 21.03
C SER A 292 16.29 0.87 21.74
N THR A 293 16.56 2.09 21.31
CA THR A 293 17.35 3.03 22.13
C THR A 293 16.48 3.59 23.24
N ASN A 294 15.30 4.12 22.89
CA ASN A 294 14.33 4.63 23.84
C ASN A 294 13.00 3.90 23.73
N VAL A 295 12.36 3.63 24.86
CA VAL A 295 11.01 3.10 24.94
C VAL A 295 10.19 4.02 25.84
N SER A 296 9.04 4.48 25.36
CA SER A 296 8.11 5.30 26.13
C SER A 296 6.71 4.70 26.09
N VAL A 297 6.16 4.32 27.25
CA VAL A 297 4.80 3.77 27.37
C VAL A 297 4.01 4.60 28.36
N VAL A 298 2.93 5.26 27.90
CA VAL A 298 2.24 6.28 28.68
C VAL A 298 0.72 6.23 28.58
N GLU A 299 0.02 6.86 29.53
CA GLU A 299 -1.41 7.25 29.41
C GLU A 299 -2.39 6.08 29.19
N GLY A 300 -2.33 5.08 30.05
CA GLY A 300 -3.19 3.89 30.01
C GLY A 300 -2.81 2.90 28.92
N SER A 301 -1.65 3.09 28.28
CA SER A 301 -1.19 2.24 27.20
C SER A 301 -0.54 0.94 27.71
N THR A 302 -0.46 -0.05 26.82
CA THR A 302 0.16 -1.34 27.11
C THR A 302 1.21 -1.71 26.08
N LEU A 303 2.38 -2.12 26.55
CA LEU A 303 3.38 -2.83 25.78
C LEU A 303 3.49 -4.27 26.30
N ARG A 304 3.41 -5.25 25.40
CA ARG A 304 3.78 -6.63 25.70
C ARG A 304 4.87 -7.10 24.74
N THR A 305 5.93 -7.68 25.28
CA THR A 305 6.98 -8.33 24.48
C THR A 305 7.47 -9.61 25.15
N LYS A 306 8.05 -10.53 24.38
CA LYS A 306 8.75 -11.68 24.97
C LYS A 306 10.11 -11.26 25.49
N ASN A 307 10.90 -10.58 24.65
CA ASN A 307 12.20 -10.03 25.02
C ASN A 307 12.22 -8.51 24.84
N LEU A 308 12.85 -7.79 25.78
CA LEU A 308 12.99 -6.33 25.75
C LEU A 308 14.46 -5.94 25.92
N ALA A 309 15.01 -5.18 24.98
CA ALA A 309 16.34 -4.59 25.06
C ALA A 309 16.27 -3.09 24.80
N VAL A 310 16.66 -2.28 25.80
CA VAL A 310 16.59 -0.81 25.78
C VAL A 310 17.96 -0.21 26.06
N ASN A 311 18.59 0.38 25.05
CA ASN A 311 20.00 0.81 25.17
C ASN A 311 20.18 2.14 25.91
N ASN A 312 19.12 2.93 26.08
CA ASN A 312 19.16 4.19 26.82
C ASN A 312 18.08 4.23 27.90
N ASN A 313 16.85 4.64 27.58
CA ASN A 313 15.82 4.89 28.58
C ASN A 313 14.52 4.12 28.32
N LEU A 314 14.04 3.41 29.36
CA LEU A 314 12.68 2.89 29.44
C LEU A 314 11.83 3.81 30.31
N PHE A 315 10.98 4.63 29.68
CA PHE A 315 10.03 5.52 30.35
C PHE A 315 8.65 4.88 30.43
N VAL A 316 8.10 4.75 31.64
CA VAL A 316 6.76 4.20 31.87
C VAL A 316 5.97 5.11 32.79
N ARG A 317 4.79 5.56 32.34
CA ARG A 317 3.93 6.45 33.13
C ARG A 317 2.44 6.16 32.95
N ARG A 318 1.76 5.76 34.04
CA ARG A 318 0.33 5.39 34.03
C ARG A 318 0.04 4.32 32.99
N ALA A 319 0.95 3.36 32.83
CA ALA A 319 0.94 2.41 31.73
C ALA A 319 1.43 1.04 32.18
N THR A 320 1.25 0.04 31.32
CA THR A 320 1.65 -1.34 31.59
C THR A 320 2.69 -1.81 30.60
N VAL A 321 3.82 -2.31 31.09
CA VAL A 321 4.81 -3.03 30.30
C VAL A 321 4.89 -4.47 30.80
N LYS A 322 4.72 -5.44 29.91
CA LYS A 322 4.84 -6.87 30.21
C LYS A 322 5.94 -7.51 29.38
N VAL A 323 6.90 -8.14 30.06
CA VAL A 323 8.02 -8.87 29.45
C VAL A 323 7.96 -10.34 29.87
N ASP A 324 7.93 -11.25 28.89
CA ASP A 324 7.69 -12.69 29.16
C ASP A 324 8.98 -13.52 29.38
N ASP A 325 10.17 -13.06 28.99
CA ASP A 325 11.40 -13.89 29.06
C ASP A 325 12.66 -13.10 29.47
N GLU A 326 13.14 -12.14 28.67
CA GLU A 326 14.37 -11.37 28.95
C GLU A 326 14.15 -9.87 28.93
N ILE A 327 14.78 -9.16 29.88
CA ILE A 327 14.81 -7.70 29.91
C ILE A 327 16.26 -7.20 30.07
N SER A 328 16.64 -6.19 29.28
CA SER A 328 17.89 -5.45 29.45
C SER A 328 17.63 -3.96 29.23
N TYR A 329 18.17 -3.13 30.10
CA TYR A 329 18.02 -1.67 30.02
C TYR A 329 19.22 -0.94 30.63
N THR A 330 19.47 0.29 30.17
CA THR A 330 20.45 1.18 30.79
C THR A 330 19.82 1.96 31.95
N THR A 331 18.70 2.65 31.72
CA THR A 331 17.90 3.32 32.76
C THR A 331 16.42 2.99 32.65
N VAL A 332 15.74 2.97 33.79
CA VAL A 332 14.27 2.89 33.87
C VAL A 332 13.76 4.11 34.64
N ASP A 333 12.87 4.85 34.00
CA ASP A 333 12.15 5.96 34.61
C ASP A 333 10.66 5.56 34.73
N ALA A 334 10.27 5.15 35.94
CA ALA A 334 8.93 4.65 36.23
C ALA A 334 8.19 5.66 37.12
N GLY A 335 7.22 6.36 36.53
CA GLY A 335 6.37 7.32 37.24
C GLY A 335 5.12 6.67 37.84
N SER A 336 4.36 7.45 38.61
CA SER A 336 3.23 6.94 39.40
C SER A 336 2.14 6.22 38.60
N TYR A 337 1.59 5.16 39.21
CA TYR A 337 0.55 4.27 38.67
C TYR A 337 0.98 3.49 37.42
N SER A 338 2.25 3.11 37.35
CA SER A 338 2.81 2.30 36.27
C SER A 338 3.05 0.88 36.74
N ASP A 339 2.81 -0.09 35.86
CA ASP A 339 3.09 -1.49 36.13
C ASP A 339 4.15 -2.03 35.18
N LEU A 340 5.23 -2.58 35.73
CA LEU A 340 6.20 -3.40 35.00
C LEU A 340 6.05 -4.86 35.44
N TYR A 341 5.47 -5.70 34.57
CA TYR A 341 5.30 -7.13 34.81
C TYR A 341 6.42 -7.94 34.16
N LEU A 342 7.27 -8.53 34.98
CA LEU A 342 8.32 -9.46 34.56
C LEU A 342 7.86 -10.90 34.81
N ASN A 343 7.52 -11.64 33.76
CA ASN A 343 7.05 -13.02 33.86
C ASN A 343 8.19 -14.02 33.66
N MET A 344 9.25 -13.88 34.46
CA MET A 344 10.48 -14.68 34.40
C MET A 344 10.75 -15.37 35.76
N SER A 345 11.63 -16.38 35.78
CA SER A 345 12.00 -17.02 37.06
C SER A 345 12.65 -16.01 38.00
N LEU A 346 12.46 -16.16 39.31
CA LEU A 346 13.06 -15.26 40.30
C LEU A 346 14.59 -15.16 40.13
N SER A 347 15.26 -16.28 39.85
CA SER A 347 16.70 -16.32 39.58
C SER A 347 17.11 -15.48 38.36
N LYS A 348 16.32 -15.51 37.28
CA LYS A 348 16.58 -14.75 36.04
C LYS A 348 16.27 -13.27 36.26
N MET A 349 15.17 -12.98 36.95
CA MET A 349 14.80 -11.64 37.35
C MET A 349 15.90 -10.97 38.18
N CYS A 350 16.46 -11.65 39.18
CA CYS A 350 17.52 -11.09 40.02
C CYS A 350 18.88 -10.99 39.30
N ALA A 351 19.10 -11.73 38.23
CA ALA A 351 20.30 -11.61 37.40
C ALA A 351 20.21 -10.44 36.41
N ASP A 352 19.04 -10.22 35.83
CA ASP A 352 18.83 -9.27 34.73
C ASP A 352 18.36 -7.89 35.23
N PHE A 353 17.72 -7.81 36.40
CA PHE A 353 17.18 -6.57 36.96
C PHE A 353 18.25 -5.77 37.72
N ASN A 354 18.56 -4.56 37.27
CA ASN A 354 19.42 -3.62 37.98
C ASN A 354 18.56 -2.59 38.75
N PRO A 355 18.37 -2.74 40.08
CA PRO A 355 17.58 -1.79 40.87
C PRO A 355 18.22 -0.40 40.96
N ALA A 356 19.55 -0.29 40.85
CA ALA A 356 20.25 1.00 40.91
C ALA A 356 19.98 1.88 39.68
N ALA A 357 19.47 1.29 38.60
CA ALA A 357 19.11 1.99 37.37
C ALA A 357 17.63 2.44 37.34
N VAL A 358 16.86 2.18 38.41
CA VAL A 358 15.44 2.56 38.50
C VAL A 358 15.28 3.89 39.24
N MET A 359 14.71 4.87 38.55
CA MET A 359 14.22 6.11 39.17
C MET A 359 12.71 5.97 39.42
N ALA A 360 12.32 5.63 40.65
CA ALA A 360 10.92 5.61 41.07
C ALA A 360 10.53 6.98 41.64
N TRP A 361 9.41 7.54 41.18
CA TRP A 361 8.98 8.89 41.58
C TRP A 361 8.19 8.90 42.91
N SER A 362 7.82 7.73 43.44
CA SER A 362 7.27 7.57 44.79
C SER A 362 7.64 6.22 45.41
N THR A 363 7.56 6.12 46.74
CA THR A 363 7.76 4.87 47.51
C THR A 363 6.65 3.83 47.30
N LEU A 364 5.50 4.22 46.75
CA LEU A 364 4.45 3.29 46.32
C LEU A 364 4.78 2.65 44.97
N ASP A 365 5.58 3.33 44.15
CA ASP A 365 5.99 2.87 42.82
C ASP A 365 7.18 1.87 42.89
N SER A 366 7.80 1.68 44.06
CA SER A 366 8.87 0.70 44.26
C SER A 366 8.38 -0.69 44.69
N GLN A 367 7.15 -0.81 45.22
CA GLN A 367 6.64 -2.07 45.79
C GLN A 367 6.35 -3.17 44.76
N SER A 368 6.28 -2.81 43.49
CA SER A 368 6.08 -3.73 42.36
C SER A 368 7.38 -4.31 41.81
N PHE A 369 8.54 -3.84 42.28
CA PHE A 369 9.84 -4.39 41.90
C PHE A 369 10.27 -5.49 42.89
N PRO A 370 11.04 -6.49 42.43
CA PRO A 370 11.43 -7.61 43.27
C PRO A 370 12.41 -7.20 44.36
N GLU A 371 11.90 -6.76 45.51
CA GLU A 371 12.68 -6.52 46.73
C GLU A 371 13.34 -7.83 47.25
N ASN A 372 12.83 -8.99 46.79
CA ASN A 372 13.31 -10.34 47.13
C ASN A 372 14.62 -10.77 46.45
N CYS A 373 15.30 -9.88 45.72
CA CYS A 373 16.63 -10.15 45.14
C CYS A 373 17.79 -9.91 46.13
N SER A 374 17.49 -9.77 47.41
CA SER A 374 18.46 -9.70 48.50
C SER A 374 18.86 -11.13 48.92
N ASN A 375 20.17 -11.42 48.89
CA ASN A 375 20.77 -12.64 49.45
C ASN A 375 20.51 -12.76 50.96
#